data_AF-A0A963JJY0-F1
#
_entry.id   AF-A0A963JJY0-F1
#
_cell.length_a   1.000
_cell.length_b   1.000
_cell.length_c   1.000
_cell.angle_alpha   90.00
_cell.angle_beta   90.00
_cell.angle_gamma   90.00
#
_symmetry.space_group_name_H-M   'P 1'
#
loop_
_entity.id
_entity.type
_entity.pdbx_description
1 polymer ?
#
loop_
_entity_poly.entity_id
_entity_poly.type
_entity_poly.pdbx_seq_one_letter_code
_entity_poly.pdbx_strand_id
1 'polypeptide(L)'
;MKRSLILAAAMLAASAAFAQEATPDTWKQAEVSKTRAQVQAELAQARQDGTIRSWSAGFIEPARSSMTRDEVVAALLQARASGELDRIDAEAASPGPAPMPATRVAASYR
;
A
#
# COMPACT_ATOMS: atom_id res chain seq x y z
N MET A 1 -50.28 56.55 -18.04
CA MET A 1 -49.73 55.53 -18.98
C MET A 1 -48.21 55.57 -18.91
N LYS A 2 -47.54 54.43 -19.13
CA LYS A 2 -46.07 54.22 -19.21
C LYS A 2 -45.35 53.82 -17.91
N ARG A 3 -45.60 52.60 -17.41
CA ARG A 3 -44.61 51.79 -16.65
C ARG A 3 -44.82 50.29 -16.90
N SER A 4 -45.04 49.92 -18.17
CA SER A 4 -45.16 48.53 -18.60
C SER A 4 -43.95 48.22 -19.49
N LEU A 5 -42.74 48.22 -18.92
CA LEU A 5 -41.52 48.01 -19.70
C LEU A 5 -40.35 47.45 -18.86
N ILE A 6 -40.65 46.63 -17.85
CA ILE A 6 -39.62 45.91 -17.08
C ILE A 6 -39.65 44.39 -17.39
N LEU A 7 -40.50 43.95 -18.33
CA LEU A 7 -40.77 42.52 -18.52
C LEU A 7 -39.86 41.77 -19.53
N ALA A 8 -38.81 42.36 -20.11
CA ALA A 8 -38.14 41.73 -21.28
C ALA A 8 -36.60 41.63 -21.27
N ALA A 9 -35.89 42.20 -20.30
CA ALA A 9 -34.42 42.32 -20.42
C ALA A 9 -33.59 41.35 -19.56
N ALA A 10 -34.19 40.54 -18.68
CA ALA A 10 -33.41 39.71 -17.75
C ALA A 10 -33.28 38.23 -18.14
N MET A 11 -33.92 37.80 -19.24
CA MET A 11 -33.83 36.42 -19.77
C MET A 11 -32.72 36.29 -20.83
N LEU A 12 -31.61 37.02 -20.71
CA LEU A 12 -30.47 36.92 -21.63
C LEU A 12 -29.13 36.82 -20.89
N ALA A 13 -29.09 36.09 -19.77
CA ALA A 13 -27.87 35.67 -19.12
C ALA A 13 -27.78 34.12 -19.09
N ALA A 14 -28.20 33.49 -20.18
CA ALA A 14 -27.84 32.11 -20.46
C ALA A 14 -26.48 32.07 -21.17
N SER A 15 -25.70 31.05 -20.86
CA SER A 15 -24.44 30.63 -21.50
C SER A 15 -23.16 31.43 -21.21
N ALA A 16 -22.68 31.34 -19.98
CA ALA A 16 -21.25 31.18 -19.73
C ALA A 16 -21.05 29.92 -18.86
N ALA A 17 -21.20 28.75 -19.46
CA ALA A 17 -20.79 27.50 -18.84
C ALA A 17 -19.26 27.44 -18.88
N PHE A 18 -18.62 27.88 -17.80
CA PHE A 18 -17.18 27.63 -17.63
C PHE A 18 -17.00 26.13 -17.44
N ALA A 19 -16.28 25.48 -18.36
CA ALA A 19 -15.72 24.16 -18.13
C ALA A 19 -14.65 24.31 -17.05
N GLN A 20 -15.06 24.26 -15.78
CA GLN A 20 -14.13 24.25 -14.66
C GLN A 20 -13.50 22.86 -14.64
N GLU A 21 -12.28 22.76 -15.16
CA GLU A 21 -11.49 21.54 -15.11
C GLU A 21 -11.16 21.25 -13.64
N ALA A 22 -11.98 20.40 -13.01
CA ALA A 22 -11.79 19.95 -11.65
C ALA A 22 -10.72 18.85 -11.61
N THR A 23 -9.52 19.16 -12.10
CA THR A 23 -8.34 18.33 -11.82
C THR A 23 -7.75 18.88 -10.52
N PRO A 24 -7.98 18.24 -9.37
CA PRO A 24 -7.46 18.75 -8.11
C PRO A 24 -5.95 18.54 -8.13
N ASP A 25 -5.19 19.62 -8.32
CA ASP A 25 -3.74 19.66 -8.12
C ASP A 25 -3.36 19.68 -6.63
N THR A 26 -4.29 19.33 -5.75
CA THR A 26 -4.12 19.29 -4.29
C THR A 26 -2.94 18.41 -3.87
N TRP A 27 -2.65 17.34 -4.61
CA TRP A 27 -1.48 16.49 -4.37
C TRP A 27 -0.15 17.16 -4.78
N LYS A 28 -0.16 18.10 -5.73
CA LYS A 28 1.04 18.88 -6.14
C LYS A 28 1.36 19.98 -5.13
N GLN A 29 0.37 20.43 -4.36
CA GLN A 29 0.51 21.45 -3.33
C GLN A 29 0.72 20.87 -1.93
N ALA A 30 1.03 19.56 -1.82
CA ALA A 30 1.34 18.95 -0.54
C ALA A 30 2.54 19.68 0.10
N GLU A 31 2.28 20.52 1.09
CA GLU A 31 3.31 21.21 1.85
C GLU A 31 4.10 20.17 2.66
N VAL A 32 5.32 19.88 2.20
CA VAL A 32 6.22 18.94 2.88
C VAL A 32 6.81 19.65 4.09
N SER A 33 6.11 19.58 5.22
CA SER A 33 6.51 20.22 6.49
C SER A 33 7.52 19.38 7.29
N LYS A 34 7.63 18.08 7.01
CA LYS A 34 8.53 17.16 7.72
C LYS A 34 9.84 16.94 6.98
N THR A 35 10.93 17.02 7.72
CA THR A 35 12.25 16.58 7.25
C THR A 35 12.32 15.06 7.18
N ARG A 36 13.23 14.54 6.35
CA ARG A 36 13.51 13.10 6.27
C ARG A 36 13.89 12.51 7.63
N ALA A 37 14.64 13.24 8.44
CA ALA A 37 15.05 12.80 9.78
C ALA A 37 13.85 12.62 10.72
N GLN A 38 12.90 13.57 10.69
CA GLN A 38 11.66 13.47 11.47
C GLN A 38 10.81 12.27 11.03
N VAL A 39 10.67 12.05 9.72
CA VAL A 39 9.93 10.90 9.19
C VAL A 39 10.56 9.57 9.62
N GLN A 40 11.90 9.47 9.62
CA GLN A 40 12.58 8.25 10.07
C GLN A 40 12.42 8.00 11.57
N ALA A 41 12.46 9.06 12.39
CA ALA A 41 12.22 8.95 13.82
C ALA A 41 10.79 8.48 14.12
N GLU A 42 9.79 9.07 13.46
CA GLU A 42 8.39 8.66 13.59
C GLU A 42 8.18 7.22 13.10
N LEU A 43 8.83 6.82 12.00
CA LEU A 43 8.75 5.45 11.50
C LEU A 43 9.37 4.44 12.49
N ALA A 44 10.48 4.78 13.13
CA ALA A 44 11.09 3.94 14.15
C ALA A 44 10.18 3.79 15.37
N GLN A 45 9.59 4.90 15.83
CA GLN A 45 8.61 4.89 16.92
C GLN A 45 7.37 4.04 16.57
N ALA A 46 6.80 4.24 15.38
CA ALA A 46 5.63 3.50 14.90
C ALA A 46 5.86 1.98 14.78
N ARG A 47 7.12 1.57 14.55
CA ARG A 47 7.52 0.16 14.55
C ARG A 47 7.63 -0.42 15.96
N GLN A 48 8.06 0.40 16.92
CA GLN A 48 8.20 -0.01 18.32
C GLN A 48 6.84 -0.12 19.01
N ASP A 49 5.94 0.85 18.80
CA ASP A 49 4.63 0.89 19.42
C ASP A 49 3.55 0.11 18.64
N GLY A 50 3.87 -0.35 17.42
CA GLY A 50 2.98 -1.15 16.58
C GLY A 50 1.89 -0.37 15.85
N THR A 51 1.89 0.97 15.92
CA THR A 51 0.90 1.83 15.24
C THR A 51 1.00 1.77 13.72
N ILE A 52 2.13 1.32 13.16
CA ILE A 52 2.26 1.10 11.70
C ILE A 52 1.23 0.11 11.14
N ARG A 53 0.68 -0.76 11.99
CA ARG A 53 -0.21 -1.87 11.63
C ARG A 53 -1.67 -1.46 11.51
N SER A 54 -2.08 -0.32 12.08
CA SER A 54 -3.50 0.05 12.21
C SER A 54 -4.11 0.67 10.95
N TRP A 55 -3.30 1.10 9.98
CA TRP A 55 -3.79 1.85 8.81
C TRP A 55 -3.05 1.59 7.50
N SER A 56 -2.04 0.72 7.46
CA SER A 56 -1.30 0.48 6.21
C SER A 56 -2.04 -0.49 5.29
N ALA A 57 -2.55 0.04 4.17
CA ALA A 57 -3.03 -0.77 3.06
C ALA A 57 -1.90 -1.71 2.60
N GLY A 58 -2.07 -3.02 2.80
CA GLY A 58 -1.07 -4.05 2.49
C GLY A 58 -0.31 -4.62 3.70
N PHE A 59 -0.59 -4.19 4.93
CA PHE A 59 -0.07 -4.90 6.09
C PHE A 59 -0.75 -6.25 6.26
N ILE A 60 0.03 -7.30 6.07
CA ILE A 60 -0.31 -8.67 6.46
C ILE A 60 0.52 -8.96 7.70
N GLU A 61 -0.14 -9.24 8.84
CA GLU A 61 0.56 -9.63 10.06
C GLU A 61 1.45 -10.84 9.73
N PRO A 62 2.77 -10.77 9.99
CA PRO A 62 3.65 -11.91 9.74
C PRO A 62 3.16 -13.12 10.53
N ALA A 63 3.08 -14.28 9.87
CA ALA A 63 2.81 -15.54 10.56
C ALA A 63 3.88 -15.74 11.64
N ARG A 64 3.48 -15.71 12.92
CA ARG A 64 4.38 -15.96 14.04
C ARG A 64 4.43 -17.46 14.32
N SER A 65 5.62 -18.03 14.31
CA SER A 65 5.88 -19.38 14.81
C SER A 65 6.20 -19.31 16.30
N SER A 66 5.69 -20.27 17.08
CA SER A 66 6.11 -20.49 18.46
C SER A 66 7.42 -21.29 18.56
N MET A 67 7.91 -21.83 17.44
CA MET A 67 9.13 -22.63 17.39
C MET A 67 10.37 -21.73 17.33
N THR A 68 11.41 -22.14 18.04
CA THR A 68 12.75 -21.59 17.90
C THR A 68 13.33 -21.95 16.53
N ARG A 69 14.41 -21.27 16.13
CA ARG A 69 15.04 -21.52 14.84
C ARG A 69 15.64 -22.93 14.75
N ASP A 70 16.20 -23.43 15.84
CA ASP A 70 16.78 -24.77 15.90
C ASP A 70 15.71 -25.86 15.79
N GLU A 71 14.56 -25.66 16.45
CA GLU A 71 13.41 -26.55 16.32
C GLU A 71 12.86 -26.58 14.88
N VAL A 72 12.78 -25.42 14.22
CA VAL A 72 12.38 -25.35 12.80
C VAL A 72 13.34 -26.13 11.91
N VAL A 73 14.66 -26.00 12.14
CA VAL A 73 15.67 -26.73 11.38
C VAL A 73 15.55 -28.24 11.60
N ALA A 74 15.36 -28.67 12.86
CA ALA A 74 15.19 -30.08 13.19
C ALA A 74 13.93 -30.67 12.52
N ALA A 75 12.80 -29.96 12.60
CA ALA A 75 11.55 -30.37 11.95
C ALA A 75 11.70 -30.44 10.43
N LEU A 76 12.42 -29.49 9.81
CA LEU A 76 12.67 -29.48 8.38
C LEU A 76 13.50 -30.71 7.94
N LEU A 77 14.54 -31.05 8.68
CA LEU A 77 15.37 -32.22 8.38
C LEU A 77 14.57 -33.52 8.50
N GLN A 78 13.71 -33.63 9.52
CA GLN A 78 12.82 -34.76 9.69
C GLN A 78 11.84 -34.88 8.52
N ALA A 79 11.17 -33.79 8.15
CA ALA A 79 10.21 -33.75 7.04
C ALA A 79 10.86 -34.13 5.70
N ARG A 80 12.12 -33.72 5.49
CA ARG A 80 12.89 -34.13 4.31
C ARG A 80 13.22 -35.62 4.33
N ALA A 81 13.66 -36.15 5.47
CA ALA A 81 14.01 -37.56 5.59
C ALA A 81 12.78 -38.48 5.44
N SER A 82 11.60 -38.04 5.86
CA SER A 82 10.34 -38.78 5.71
C SER A 82 9.66 -38.62 4.35
N GLY A 83 10.22 -37.79 3.44
CA GLY A 83 9.58 -37.47 2.16
C GLY A 83 8.27 -36.67 2.30
N GLU A 84 8.04 -36.04 3.45
CA GLU A 84 6.86 -35.22 3.70
C GLU A 84 6.84 -33.97 2.82
N LEU A 85 8.00 -33.32 2.67
CA LEU A 85 8.16 -32.14 1.84
C LEU A 85 7.78 -32.41 0.38
N ASP A 86 8.27 -33.52 -0.18
CA ASP A 86 7.98 -33.91 -1.57
C ASP A 86 6.48 -34.15 -1.79
N ARG A 87 5.78 -34.67 -0.77
CA ARG A 87 4.33 -34.92 -0.83
C ARG A 87 3.52 -33.62 -0.76
N ILE A 88 3.92 -32.68 0.10
CA ILE A 88 3.32 -31.35 0.19
C ILE A 88 3.51 -30.59 -1.13
N ASP A 89 4.71 -30.66 -1.71
CA ASP A 89 5.04 -29.97 -2.96
C ASP A 89 4.33 -30.60 -4.18
N ALA A 90 4.05 -31.92 -4.14
CA ALA A 90 3.35 -32.61 -5.22
C ALA A 90 1.92 -32.11 -5.46
N GLU A 91 1.22 -31.64 -4.42
CA GLU A 91 -0.12 -31.07 -4.53
C GLU A 91 -0.10 -29.58 -4.93
N ALA A 92 1.02 -28.89 -4.68
CA ALA A 92 1.19 -27.46 -4.93
C ALA A 92 1.56 -27.11 -6.38
N ALA A 93 1.75 -28.10 -7.26
CA ALA A 93 2.00 -27.90 -8.68
C ALA A 93 0.74 -27.41 -9.44
N SER A 94 0.17 -26.29 -8.98
CA SER A 94 -0.68 -25.46 -9.83
C SER A 94 0.21 -24.84 -10.92
N PRO A 95 -0.22 -24.77 -12.19
CA PRO A 95 0.54 -24.11 -13.25
C PRO A 95 0.50 -22.59 -13.03
N GLY A 96 1.27 -22.12 -12.04
CA GLY A 96 1.55 -20.72 -11.79
C GLY A 96 2.60 -20.19 -12.78
N PRO A 97 2.68 -18.87 -12.96
CA PRO A 97 3.73 -18.26 -13.76
C PRO A 97 5.11 -18.69 -13.25
N ALA A 98 6.05 -18.89 -14.18
CA ALA A 98 7.39 -19.41 -13.92
C ALA A 98 8.05 -18.77 -12.67
N PRO A 99 8.79 -19.53 -11.86
CA PRO A 99 9.43 -19.01 -10.66
C PRO A 99 10.34 -17.83 -11.02
N MET A 100 10.02 -16.66 -10.47
CA MET A 100 10.86 -15.48 -10.64
C MET A 100 12.22 -15.75 -9.99
N PRO A 101 13.34 -15.33 -10.61
CA PRO A 101 14.65 -15.50 -10.00
C PRO A 101 14.71 -14.76 -8.68
N ALA A 102 14.91 -15.49 -7.59
CA ALA A 102 15.10 -14.92 -6.26
C ALA A 102 16.37 -14.06 -6.26
N THR A 103 16.20 -12.74 -6.33
CA THR A 103 17.31 -11.82 -6.17
C THR A 103 17.75 -11.86 -4.72
N ARG A 104 18.94 -12.42 -4.45
CA ARG A 104 19.60 -12.25 -3.15
C ARG A 104 19.86 -10.76 -2.98
N VAL A 105 19.08 -10.11 -2.12
CA VAL A 105 19.43 -8.80 -1.60
C VAL A 105 20.64 -9.03 -0.69
N ALA A 106 21.84 -8.83 -1.23
CA ALA A 106 23.04 -8.75 -0.43
C ALA A 106 22.87 -7.59 0.56
N ALA A 107 23.04 -7.88 1.85
CA ALA A 107 22.97 -6.89 2.91
C ALA A 107 24.09 -5.86 2.71
N SER A 108 23.76 -4.73 2.07
CA SER A 108 24.57 -3.52 2.11
C SER A 108 23.80 -2.48 2.92
N TYR A 109 23.84 -2.62 4.23
CA TYR A 109 23.61 -1.51 5.16
C TYR A 109 24.96 -1.20 5.80
N ARG A 110 25.50 -0.04 5.46
CA ARG A 110 26.62 0.61 6.15
C ARG A 110 26.09 1.87 6.79
#